data_AF-A0A0F9FF22-F1
#
_entry.id   AF-A0A0F9FF22-F1
#
_cell.length_a   1.000
_cell.length_b   1.000
_cell.length_c   1.000
_cell.angle_alpha   90.00
_cell.angle_beta   90.00
_cell.angle_gamma   90.00
#
_symmetry.space_group_name_H-M   'P 1'
#
loop_
_entity.id
_entity.type
_entity.pdbx_description
1 polymer ?
#
loop_
_entity_poly.entity_id
_entity_poly.type
_entity_poly.pdbx_seq_one_letter_code
_entity_poly.pdbx_strand_id
1 'polypeptide(L)' 'MTTVSQYAKNIAVIGAGYWGKNLVRNFHELGSLHTICDSETRTLLDFSNKYPGLNTA' A
#
# COMPACT_ATOMS: atom_id res chain seq x y z
N MET A 1 -21.07 -4.16 17.20
CA MET A 1 -20.25 -3.56 16.14
C MET A 1 -18.88 -3.28 16.74
N THR A 2 -17.89 -4.13 16.49
CA THR A 2 -16.54 -3.93 17.03
C THR A 2 -15.85 -2.94 16.10
N THR A 3 -15.60 -1.72 16.58
CA THR A 3 -14.78 -0.75 15.85
C THR A 3 -13.36 -1.30 15.77
N VAL A 4 -12.93 -1.71 14.57
CA VAL A 4 -11.51 -1.90 14.29
C VAL A 4 -10.85 -0.55 14.53
N SER A 5 -9.92 -0.45 15.48
CA SER A 5 -9.16 0.80 15.63
C SER A 5 -8.39 1.01 14.34
N GLN A 6 -8.66 2.10 13.61
CA GLN A 6 -7.89 2.47 12.43
C GLN A 6 -6.43 2.63 12.85
N TYR A 7 -5.56 1.72 12.44
CA TYR A 7 -4.12 1.86 12.69
C TYR A 7 -3.62 3.13 11.98
N ALA A 8 -2.68 3.83 12.60
CA ALA A 8 -2.01 4.93 11.92
C ALA A 8 -1.36 4.41 10.63
N LYS A 9 -1.55 5.11 9.51
CA LYS A 9 -0.87 4.80 8.25
C LYS A 9 0.60 5.19 8.37
N ASN A 10 1.43 4.28 8.84
CA ASN A 10 2.86 4.52 9.08
C ASN A 10 3.78 3.45 8.46
N ILE A 11 3.23 2.52 7.67
CA ILE A 11 4.00 1.49 6.98
C ILE A 11 4.28 1.93 5.55
N ALA A 12 5.54 1.81 5.12
CA ALA A 12 5.94 1.93 3.73
C ALA A 12 6.44 0.58 3.19
N VAL A 13 6.12 0.27 1.93
CA VAL A 13 6.64 -0.91 1.22
C VAL A 13 7.58 -0.46 0.12
N ILE A 14 8.86 -0.80 0.23
CA ILE A 14 9.88 -0.54 -0.80
C ILE A 14 10.06 -1.84 -1.60
N GLY A 15 9.74 -1.79 -2.89
CA GLY A 15 9.63 -2.94 -3.78
C GLY A 15 8.25 -3.57 -3.72
N ALA A 16 7.43 -3.32 -4.75
CA ALA A 16 6.07 -3.79 -4.91
C ALA A 16 5.93 -4.87 -6.01
N GLY A 17 7.05 -5.47 -6.43
CA GLY A 17 7.13 -6.57 -7.40
C GLY A 17 6.52 -7.90 -6.93
N TYR A 18 7.16 -9.03 -7.27
CA TYR A 18 6.57 -10.38 -7.14
C TYR A 18 5.89 -10.65 -5.79
N TRP A 19 6.58 -10.36 -4.69
CA TRP A 19 6.03 -10.54 -3.35
C TRP A 19 5.52 -9.27 -2.70
N GLY A 20 6.10 -8.12 -3.03
CA GLY A 20 5.72 -6.82 -2.50
C GLY A 20 4.22 -6.53 -2.63
N LYS A 21 3.61 -6.92 -3.75
CA LYS A 21 2.15 -6.79 -3.97
C LYS A 21 1.28 -7.41 -2.86
N ASN A 22 1.74 -8.46 -2.20
CA ASN A 22 1.01 -9.09 -1.09
C ASN A 22 1.13 -8.28 0.20
N LEU A 23 2.30 -7.69 0.45
CA LEU A 23 2.50 -6.78 1.57
C LEU A 23 1.63 -5.53 1.38
N VAL A 24 1.63 -4.94 0.18
CA VAL A 24 0.79 -3.79 -0.18
C VAL A 24 -0.68 -4.11 0.10
N ARG A 25 -1.19 -5.25 -0.40
CA ARG A 25 -2.58 -5.66 -0.16
C ARG A 25 -2.90 -5.80 1.34
N ASN A 26 -2.07 -6.54 2.08
CA ASN A 26 -2.32 -6.81 3.50
C ASN A 26 -2.31 -5.51 4.33
N PHE A 27 -1.30 -4.65 4.16
CA PHE A 27 -1.22 -3.39 4.92
C PHE A 27 -2.30 -2.39 4.50
N HIS A 28 -2.73 -2.40 3.23
CA HIS A 28 -3.87 -1.61 2.78
C HIS A 28 -5.17 -2.09 3.44
N GLU A 29 -5.45 -3.40 3.44
CA GLU A 29 -6.64 -4.01 4.06
C GLU A 29 -6.69 -3.78 5.58
N LEU A 30 -5.54 -3.78 6.25
CA LEU A 30 -5.42 -3.43 7.67
C LEU A 30 -5.52 -1.93 7.96
N GLY A 31 -5.48 -1.07 6.92
CA GLY A 31 -5.56 0.37 7.06
C GLY A 31 -4.27 1.05 7.56
N SER A 32 -3.13 0.34 7.57
CA SER A 32 -1.83 0.83 8.07
C SER A 32 -0.82 1.23 6.97
N LEU A 33 -1.12 0.95 5.71
CA LEU A 33 -0.26 1.34 4.58
C LEU A 33 -0.29 2.85 4.32
N HIS A 34 0.89 3.46 4.32
CA HIS A 34 1.10 4.87 4.00
C HIS A 34 1.62 5.11 2.59
N THR A 35 2.70 4.43 2.20
CA THR A 35 3.42 4.66 0.93
C THR A 35 3.87 3.35 0.32
N ILE A 36 3.92 3.29 -1.01
CA ILE A 36 4.72 2.31 -1.73
C ILE A 36 5.81 3.02 -2.52
N CYS A 37 6.97 2.36 -2.66
CA CYS A 37 8.05 2.81 -3.51
C CYS A 37 8.49 1.66 -4.41
N ASP A 38 8.68 1.93 -5.70
CA ASP A 38 9.17 0.94 -6.66
C ASP A 38 9.92 1.64 -7.79
N SER A 39 10.96 0.99 -8.33
CA SER A 39 11.68 1.50 -9.49
C SER A 39 10.86 1.51 -10.78
N GLU A 40 9.84 0.64 -10.86
CA GLU A 40 8.98 0.51 -12.04
C GLU A 40 7.74 1.41 -11.93
N THR A 41 7.72 2.50 -12.70
CA THR A 41 6.63 3.47 -12.71
C THR A 41 5.28 2.84 -13.05
N ARG A 42 5.25 1.81 -13.91
CA ARG A 42 4.00 1.10 -14.21
C ARG A 42 3.40 0.45 -12.96
N THR A 43 4.24 -0.14 -12.11
CA THR A 43 3.80 -0.75 -10.86
C THR A 43 3.16 0.29 -9.95
N LEU A 44 3.78 1.47 -9.82
CA LEU A 44 3.23 2.58 -9.04
C LEU A 44 1.87 3.03 -9.56
N LEU A 45 1.73 3.22 -10.88
CA LEU A 45 0.46 3.62 -11.51
C LEU A 45 -0.64 2.58 -11.30
N ASP A 46 -0.33 1.29 -11.46
CA ASP A 46 -1.28 0.20 -11.24
C ASP A 46 -1.83 0.22 -9.80
N PHE A 47 -0.97 0.48 -8.82
CA PHE A 47 -1.38 0.59 -7.41
C PHE A 47 -2.12 1.89 -7.09
N SER A 48 -1.72 3.04 -7.63
CA SER A 48 -2.46 4.29 -7.47
C SER A 48 -3.88 4.19 -8.03
N ASN A 49 -4.06 3.50 -9.16
CA ASN A 49 -5.37 3.26 -9.76
C ASN A 49 -6.21 2.28 -8.92
N LYS A 50 -5.57 1.22 -8.41
CA LYS A 50 -6.26 0.19 -7.61
C LYS A 50 -6.64 0.69 -6.20
N TYR A 51 -5.81 1.54 -5.61
CA TYR A 51 -5.97 2.06 -4.25
C TYR A 51 -5.94 3.59 -4.28
N PRO A 52 -7.08 4.25 -4.58
CA PRO A 52 -7.15 5.70 -4.61
C PRO A 52 -6.69 6.34 -3.30
N GLY A 53 -5.78 7.32 -3.39
CA GLY A 53 -5.20 8.01 -2.23
C GLY A 53 -4.01 7.30 -1.58
N LEU A 54 -3.50 6.21 -2.16
CA LEU A 54 -2.21 5.63 -1.79
C LEU A 54 -1.06 6.51 -2.29
N ASN A 55 -0.12 6.86 -1.40
CA ASN A 55 1.09 7.57 -1.81
C ASN A 55 2.04 6.62 -2.55
N THR A 56 2.56 7.08 -3.68
CA THR A 56 3.56 6.36 -4.49
C THR A 56 4.82 7.21 -4.63
N ALA A 57 5.99 6.56 -4.60
CA ALA A 57 7.31 7.19 -4.67
C ALA A 57 8.24 6.46 -5.62
#